data_AF-A0A7I7QXT2-F1
#
_entry.id   AF-A0A7I7QXT2-F1
#
_cell.length_a   1.000
_cell.length_b   1.000
_cell.length_c   1.000
_cell.angle_alpha   90.00
_cell.angle_beta   90.00
_cell.angle_gamma   90.00
#
_symmetry.space_group_name_H-M   'P 1'
#
loop_
_entity.id
_entity.type
_entity.pdbx_description
1 polymer ?
#
loop_
_entity_poly.entity_id
_entity_poly.type
_entity_poly.pdbx_seq_one_letter_code
_entity_poly.pdbx_strand_id
1 'polypeptide(L)'
;MRIAVIGDVGGHATPLRHELARLGARPDGSLPDDLIVVQVGDLIHRGPDSAEVVDIVDHYLRTQHGQWIQLIGNHEAHYLQPPVFRWPETLRRKHVRILRRWWNDGTVVVAAALETTHESFLVTHAGITAEFWASALGGPNSAVEAARRINDLARVDADTVFRAGTMLHGTTASDAGPLWADTKTELLPGWADRQMPFSQIHGHDGITSWRGNDATVPPAGIEALVTVDADAKHETVYLAGGRLIGVDPDHRDTPTIPWRAFELAGIVTAR
;
A
#
# COMPACT_ATOMS: atom_id res chain seq x y z
N MET A 1 -8.46 19.15 -1.19
CA MET A 1 -8.25 18.25 -2.35
C MET A 1 -8.95 16.94 -2.06
N ARG A 2 -9.37 16.23 -3.10
CA ARG A 2 -9.78 14.83 -3.01
C ARG A 2 -8.55 13.95 -3.14
N ILE A 3 -8.40 12.98 -2.25
CA ILE A 3 -7.31 12.00 -2.27
C ILE A 3 -7.94 10.62 -2.45
N ALA A 4 -7.46 9.86 -3.41
CA ALA A 4 -7.85 8.47 -3.64
C ALA A 4 -6.65 7.56 -3.38
N VAL A 5 -6.76 6.67 -2.38
CA VAL A 5 -5.75 5.66 -2.09
C VAL A 5 -6.13 4.36 -2.79
N ILE A 6 -5.30 3.92 -3.73
CA ILE A 6 -5.49 2.70 -4.51
C ILE A 6 -4.58 1.61 -3.93
N GLY A 7 -5.19 0.49 -3.53
CA GLY A 7 -4.52 -0.72 -3.07
C GLY A 7 -3.73 -1.46 -4.16
N ASP A 8 -3.50 -2.74 -3.91
CA ASP A 8 -2.80 -3.63 -4.82
C ASP A 8 -3.53 -3.76 -6.16
N VAL A 9 -2.77 -3.64 -7.25
CA VAL A 9 -3.31 -3.77 -8.62
C VAL A 9 -2.97 -5.15 -9.19
N GLY A 10 -1.84 -5.73 -8.79
CA GLY A 10 -1.46 -7.11 -9.12
C GLY A 10 -1.61 -7.42 -10.60
N GLY A 11 -1.10 -6.57 -11.49
CA GLY A 11 -1.08 -6.82 -12.93
C GLY A 11 -2.44 -6.78 -13.63
N HIS A 12 -3.48 -6.17 -13.02
CA HIS A 12 -4.81 -6.05 -13.62
C HIS A 12 -5.07 -4.66 -14.20
N ALA A 13 -4.64 -4.42 -15.44
CA ALA A 13 -4.74 -3.11 -16.09
C ALA A 13 -6.18 -2.65 -16.32
N THR A 14 -7.07 -3.55 -16.73
CA THR A 14 -8.48 -3.19 -17.00
C THR A 14 -9.22 -2.71 -15.73
N PRO A 15 -9.18 -3.45 -14.60
CA PRO A 15 -9.70 -2.95 -13.33
C PRO A 15 -9.11 -1.60 -12.89
N LEU A 16 -7.80 -1.40 -13.02
CA LEU A 16 -7.18 -0.10 -12.71
C LEU A 16 -7.77 1.03 -13.59
N ARG A 17 -7.91 0.81 -14.90
CA ARG A 17 -8.52 1.79 -15.81
C ARG A 17 -9.97 2.10 -15.45
N HIS A 18 -10.75 1.09 -15.08
CA HIS A 18 -12.13 1.29 -14.65
C HIS A 18 -12.20 2.16 -13.39
N GLU A 19 -11.34 1.91 -12.41
CA GLU A 19 -11.31 2.71 -11.19
C GLU A 19 -10.85 4.15 -11.46
N LEU A 20 -9.82 4.33 -12.29
CA LEU A 20 -9.39 5.67 -12.71
C LEU A 20 -10.51 6.43 -13.43
N ALA A 21 -11.24 5.77 -14.33
CA ALA A 21 -12.40 6.37 -14.99
C ALA A 21 -13.51 6.74 -13.99
N ARG A 22 -13.78 5.89 -12.98
CA ARG A 22 -14.73 6.19 -11.89
C ARG A 22 -14.31 7.42 -11.08
N LEU A 23 -13.00 7.56 -10.83
CA LEU A 23 -12.43 8.73 -10.15
C LEU A 23 -12.46 10.00 -11.02
N GLY A 24 -12.78 9.88 -12.31
CA GLY A 24 -12.95 11.00 -13.25
C GLY A 24 -11.76 11.21 -14.18
N ALA A 25 -10.84 10.24 -14.28
CA ALA A 25 -9.77 10.29 -15.27
C ALA A 25 -10.37 10.32 -16.69
N ARG A 26 -9.87 11.24 -17.51
CA ARG A 26 -10.33 11.41 -18.89
C ARG A 26 -9.67 10.38 -19.82
N PRO A 27 -10.23 10.13 -21.02
CA PRO A 27 -9.64 9.18 -21.97
C PRO A 27 -8.21 9.49 -22.41
N ASP A 28 -7.76 10.74 -22.29
CA ASP A 28 -6.38 11.17 -22.58
C ASP A 28 -5.40 10.89 -21.44
N GLY A 29 -5.87 10.33 -20.32
CA GLY A 29 -5.08 10.04 -19.13
C GLY A 29 -4.97 11.21 -18.15
N SER A 30 -5.67 12.33 -18.35
CA SER A 30 -5.68 13.43 -17.37
C SER A 30 -6.59 13.12 -16.17
N LEU A 31 -6.10 13.40 -14.96
CA LEU A 31 -6.87 13.36 -13.72
C LEU A 31 -7.65 14.68 -13.53
N PRO A 32 -8.76 14.68 -12.77
CA PRO A 32 -9.37 15.91 -12.30
C PRO A 32 -8.41 16.78 -11.49
N ASP A 33 -8.41 18.10 -11.69
CA ASP A 33 -7.48 19.03 -11.04
C ASP A 33 -7.53 18.99 -9.51
N ASP A 34 -8.66 18.55 -8.94
CA ASP A 34 -8.88 18.43 -7.50
C ASP A 34 -8.51 17.05 -6.92
N LEU A 35 -8.00 16.12 -7.74
CA LEU A 35 -7.67 14.75 -7.35
C LEU A 35 -6.16 14.53 -7.22
N ILE A 36 -5.77 13.90 -6.11
CA ILE A 36 -4.48 13.25 -5.92
C ILE A 36 -4.71 11.74 -5.76
N VAL A 37 -3.95 10.92 -6.47
CA VAL A 37 -3.94 9.46 -6.36
C VAL A 37 -2.69 9.03 -5.59
N VAL A 38 -2.87 8.18 -4.59
CA VAL A 38 -1.79 7.49 -3.88
C VAL A 38 -1.95 5.99 -4.16
N GLN A 39 -1.06 5.40 -4.94
CA GLN A 39 -1.06 3.95 -5.19
C GLN A 39 -0.03 3.29 -4.28
N VAL A 40 -0.46 2.27 -3.52
CA VAL A 40 0.30 1.77 -2.35
C VAL A 40 1.32 0.67 -2.65
N GLY A 41 1.64 0.39 -3.91
CA GLY A 41 2.56 -0.70 -4.31
C GLY A 41 1.86 -1.91 -4.89
N ASP A 42 2.62 -2.94 -5.26
CA ASP A 42 2.13 -4.18 -5.86
C ASP A 42 1.31 -3.94 -7.14
N LEU A 43 1.95 -3.26 -8.08
CA LEU A 43 1.42 -3.01 -9.42
C LEU A 43 1.46 -4.26 -10.29
N ILE A 44 2.39 -5.16 -10.01
CA ILE A 44 2.80 -6.25 -10.90
C ILE A 44 2.59 -7.61 -10.27
N HIS A 45 2.77 -8.66 -11.09
CA HIS A 45 2.56 -10.07 -10.76
C HIS A 45 1.09 -10.42 -10.50
N ARG A 46 0.74 -11.71 -10.45
CA ARG A 46 -0.64 -12.26 -10.37
C ARG A 46 -1.43 -12.11 -11.67
N GLY A 47 -1.78 -10.89 -12.06
CA GLY A 47 -2.56 -10.61 -13.26
C GLY A 47 -1.73 -10.62 -14.56
N PRO A 48 -2.38 -10.84 -15.72
CA PRO A 48 -1.69 -11.02 -16.99
C PRO A 48 -1.05 -9.73 -17.56
N ASP A 49 -1.46 -8.55 -17.06
CA ASP A 49 -1.22 -7.26 -17.68
C ASP A 49 -0.20 -6.39 -16.92
N SER A 50 0.71 -7.01 -16.16
CA SER A 50 1.73 -6.29 -15.36
C SER A 50 2.51 -5.23 -16.17
N ALA A 51 2.81 -5.52 -17.44
CA ALA A 51 3.48 -4.56 -18.32
C ALA A 51 2.62 -3.32 -18.60
N GLU A 52 1.32 -3.51 -18.83
CA GLU A 52 0.38 -2.43 -19.11
C GLU A 52 0.13 -1.59 -17.86
N VAL A 53 0.01 -2.21 -16.68
CA VAL A 53 -0.09 -1.48 -15.41
C VAL A 53 1.11 -0.56 -15.22
N VAL A 54 2.33 -1.07 -15.43
CA VAL A 54 3.55 -0.25 -15.37
C VAL A 54 3.50 0.90 -16.37
N ASP A 55 3.07 0.66 -17.62
CA ASP A 55 2.96 1.71 -18.63
C ASP A 55 1.92 2.79 -18.26
N ILE A 56 0.79 2.42 -17.61
CA ILE A 56 -0.23 3.35 -17.09
C ILE A 56 0.39 4.25 -16.02
N VAL A 57 1.02 3.65 -15.00
CA VAL A 57 1.62 4.42 -13.90
C VAL A 57 2.78 5.28 -14.41
N ASP A 58 3.58 4.78 -15.35
CA ASP A 58 4.69 5.54 -15.95
C ASP A 58 4.19 6.78 -16.71
N HIS A 59 2.99 6.73 -17.28
CA HIS A 59 2.36 7.90 -17.88
C HIS A 59 2.05 8.95 -16.81
N TYR A 60 1.34 8.59 -15.74
CA TYR A 60 0.98 9.52 -14.66
C TYR A 60 2.19 10.13 -13.96
N LEU A 61 3.22 9.32 -13.66
CA LEU A 61 4.45 9.82 -13.05
C LEU A 61 5.19 10.83 -13.94
N ARG A 62 5.09 10.72 -15.27
CA ARG A 62 5.73 11.66 -16.20
C ARG A 62 4.88 12.90 -16.49
N THR A 63 3.57 12.78 -16.62
CA THR A 63 2.71 13.88 -17.06
C THR A 63 2.05 14.63 -15.91
N GLN A 64 1.89 13.99 -14.75
CA GLN A 64 1.07 14.47 -13.63
C GLN A 64 1.74 14.17 -12.27
N HIS A 65 3.04 14.41 -12.16
CA HIS A 65 3.85 14.15 -10.96
C HIS A 65 3.38 14.88 -9.67
N GLY A 66 2.55 15.91 -9.80
CA GLY A 66 1.89 16.59 -8.68
C GLY A 66 0.62 15.90 -8.18
N GLN A 67 0.01 15.03 -8.98
CA GLN A 67 -1.26 14.36 -8.69
C GLN A 67 -1.12 12.85 -8.51
N TRP A 68 -0.02 12.22 -8.93
CA TRP A 68 0.24 10.81 -8.69
C TRP A 68 1.39 10.62 -7.70
N ILE A 69 1.13 9.85 -6.64
CA ILE A 69 2.13 9.39 -5.68
C ILE A 69 2.16 7.88 -5.75
N GLN A 70 3.33 7.34 -6.06
CA GLN A 70 3.54 5.91 -6.22
C GLN A 70 4.39 5.40 -5.05
N LEU A 71 3.83 4.50 -4.25
CA LEU A 71 4.60 3.73 -3.27
C LEU A 71 5.15 2.45 -3.90
N ILE A 72 6.10 1.78 -3.23
CA ILE A 72 6.58 0.47 -3.66
C ILE A 72 6.00 -0.64 -2.77
N GLY A 73 5.64 -1.76 -3.39
CA GLY A 73 5.29 -2.98 -2.69
C GLY A 73 6.39 -4.03 -2.75
N ASN A 74 6.17 -5.18 -2.10
CA ASN A 74 7.13 -6.28 -2.13
C ASN A 74 7.25 -6.94 -3.51
N HIS A 75 6.23 -6.83 -4.36
CA HIS A 75 6.33 -7.33 -5.73
C HIS A 75 7.26 -6.47 -6.60
N GLU A 76 7.27 -5.15 -6.44
CA GLU A 76 8.30 -4.31 -7.07
C GLU A 76 9.70 -4.56 -6.48
N ALA A 77 9.78 -4.80 -5.16
CA ALA A 77 11.04 -5.11 -4.47
C ALA A 77 11.82 -6.25 -5.14
N HIS A 78 11.12 -7.24 -5.69
CA HIS A 78 11.67 -8.36 -6.45
C HIS A 78 12.61 -7.93 -7.60
N TYR A 79 12.43 -6.73 -8.16
CA TYR A 79 13.25 -6.19 -9.24
C TYR A 79 14.21 -5.07 -8.81
N LEU A 80 14.04 -4.56 -7.59
CA LEU A 80 14.83 -3.48 -6.99
C LEU A 80 15.96 -4.01 -6.09
N GLN A 81 15.77 -5.20 -5.50
CA GLN A 81 16.75 -5.90 -4.68
C GLN A 81 17.03 -7.31 -5.24
N PRO A 82 18.06 -8.03 -4.75
CA PRO A 82 18.20 -9.45 -5.01
C PRO A 82 16.91 -10.19 -4.64
N PRO A 83 16.31 -10.98 -5.55
CA PRO A 83 15.01 -11.59 -5.30
C PRO A 83 15.10 -12.62 -4.18
N VAL A 84 14.24 -12.46 -3.17
CA VAL A 84 14.21 -13.33 -1.97
C VAL A 84 13.17 -14.44 -2.06
N PHE A 85 12.26 -14.37 -3.04
CA PHE A 85 11.27 -15.41 -3.36
C PHE A 85 11.25 -15.66 -4.87
N ARG A 86 10.65 -16.77 -5.30
CA ARG A 86 10.42 -17.04 -6.74
C ARG A 86 9.00 -16.65 -7.09
N TRP A 87 8.85 -15.99 -8.24
CA TRP A 87 7.54 -15.70 -8.82
C TRP A 87 7.46 -16.28 -10.25
N PRO A 88 6.37 -16.94 -10.67
CA PRO A 88 6.28 -17.58 -11.99
C PRO A 88 6.30 -16.57 -13.15
N GLU A 89 5.54 -15.48 -13.02
CA GLU A 89 5.50 -14.40 -14.00
C GLU A 89 6.79 -13.56 -13.91
N THR A 90 7.29 -13.13 -15.06
CA THR A 90 8.46 -12.25 -15.14
C THR A 90 8.16 -11.02 -15.99
N LEU A 91 8.70 -9.88 -15.57
CA LEU A 91 8.66 -8.67 -16.36
C LEU A 91 9.70 -8.68 -17.49
N ARG A 92 9.30 -8.18 -18.65
CA ARG A 92 10.25 -7.89 -19.74
C ARG A 92 11.26 -6.83 -19.30
N ARG A 93 12.49 -6.92 -19.82
CA ARG A 93 13.62 -5.99 -19.54
C ARG A 93 13.24 -4.50 -19.63
N LYS A 94 12.34 -4.13 -20.56
CA LYS A 94 11.81 -2.75 -20.68
C LYS A 94 11.20 -2.27 -19.35
N HIS A 95 10.26 -3.04 -18.79
CA HIS A 95 9.50 -2.64 -17.60
C HIS A 95 10.35 -2.74 -16.34
N VAL A 96 11.25 -3.72 -16.25
CA VAL A 96 12.25 -3.76 -15.16
C VAL A 96 13.10 -2.49 -15.12
N ARG A 97 13.52 -1.97 -16.30
CA ARG A 97 14.25 -0.69 -16.36
C ARG A 97 13.39 0.50 -15.93
N ILE A 98 12.08 0.47 -16.20
CA ILE A 98 11.15 1.52 -15.75
C ILE A 98 11.08 1.53 -14.22
N LEU A 99 10.84 0.38 -13.58
CA LEU A 99 10.79 0.26 -12.11
C LEU A 99 12.08 0.73 -11.46
N ARG A 100 13.23 0.25 -11.96
CA ARG A 100 14.55 0.65 -11.45
C ARG A 100 14.82 2.14 -11.62
N ARG A 101 14.40 2.73 -12.75
CA ARG A 101 14.50 4.17 -12.96
C ARG A 101 13.67 4.92 -11.93
N TRP A 102 12.41 4.53 -11.70
CA TRP A 102 11.59 5.23 -10.72
C TRP A 102 12.21 5.19 -9.31
N TRP A 103 12.76 4.05 -8.92
CA TRP A 103 13.45 3.89 -7.63
C TRP A 103 14.71 4.77 -7.55
N ASN A 104 15.60 4.67 -8.54
CA ASN A 104 16.87 5.40 -8.56
C ASN A 104 16.68 6.92 -8.63
N ASP A 105 15.64 7.37 -9.34
CA ASP A 105 15.33 8.79 -9.49
C ASP A 105 14.50 9.33 -8.32
N GLY A 106 14.12 8.50 -7.34
CA GLY A 106 13.28 8.87 -6.20
C GLY A 106 11.85 9.27 -6.60
N THR A 107 11.38 8.81 -7.76
CA THR A 107 10.02 9.09 -8.27
C THR A 107 8.96 8.21 -7.59
N VAL A 108 9.35 7.02 -7.13
CA VAL A 108 8.57 6.22 -6.18
C VAL A 108 9.16 6.35 -4.78
N VAL A 109 8.31 6.20 -3.77
CA VAL A 109 8.69 6.30 -2.36
C VAL A 109 8.16 5.09 -1.58
N VAL A 110 8.42 5.00 -0.28
CA VAL A 110 7.95 3.87 0.54
C VAL A 110 6.72 4.26 1.36
N ALA A 111 6.66 5.51 1.79
CA ALA A 111 5.60 6.03 2.62
C ALA A 111 5.10 7.40 2.15
N ALA A 112 3.84 7.70 2.42
CA ALA A 112 3.27 9.04 2.32
C ALA A 112 2.51 9.39 3.61
N ALA A 113 2.37 10.67 3.90
CA ALA A 113 1.53 11.16 5.00
C ALA A 113 0.38 11.99 4.45
N LEU A 114 -0.83 11.72 4.95
CA LEU A 114 -2.05 12.45 4.62
C LEU A 114 -2.60 13.14 5.87
N GLU A 115 -3.16 14.32 5.69
CA GLU A 115 -3.90 15.01 6.74
C GLU A 115 -5.31 15.35 6.24
N THR A 116 -6.28 15.02 7.08
CA THR A 116 -7.67 15.45 6.96
C THR A 116 -7.97 16.46 8.07
N THR A 117 -9.18 17.01 8.11
CA THR A 117 -9.61 17.92 9.18
C THR A 117 -9.53 17.30 10.58
N HIS A 118 -9.59 15.97 10.70
CA HIS A 118 -9.76 15.28 11.97
C HIS A 118 -8.70 14.23 12.27
N GLU A 119 -7.92 13.82 11.27
CA GLU A 119 -7.10 12.62 11.38
C GLU A 119 -5.89 12.71 10.45
N SER A 120 -4.76 12.18 10.94
CA SER A 120 -3.52 12.04 10.21
C SER A 120 -3.28 10.57 9.90
N PHE A 121 -2.87 10.28 8.66
CA PHE A 121 -2.64 8.93 8.16
C PHE A 121 -1.22 8.77 7.66
N LEU A 122 -0.57 7.68 8.07
CA LEU A 122 0.58 7.14 7.38
C LEU A 122 0.08 6.14 6.32
N VAL A 123 0.55 6.28 5.09
CA VAL A 123 0.26 5.34 4.00
C VAL A 123 1.53 4.61 3.65
N THR A 124 1.50 3.28 3.71
CA THR A 124 2.57 2.38 3.26
C THR A 124 1.94 1.19 2.55
N HIS A 125 2.76 0.32 1.96
CA HIS A 125 2.24 -0.88 1.32
C HIS A 125 1.59 -1.84 2.31
N ALA A 126 2.29 -2.19 3.40
CA ALA A 126 1.87 -3.21 4.36
C ALA A 126 1.58 -2.68 5.79
N GLY A 127 1.52 -1.36 5.98
CA GLY A 127 1.49 -0.75 7.32
C GLY A 127 2.89 -0.67 7.95
N ILE A 128 3.01 -0.21 9.19
CA ILE A 128 4.22 -0.36 10.01
C ILE A 128 3.85 -1.06 11.32
N THR A 129 4.62 -2.09 11.68
CA THR A 129 4.45 -2.75 12.98
C THR A 129 4.89 -1.81 14.10
N ALA A 130 4.37 -2.03 15.31
CA ALA A 130 4.73 -1.20 16.46
C ALA A 130 6.20 -1.30 16.85
N GLU A 131 6.86 -2.44 16.59
CA GLU A 131 8.29 -2.59 16.85
C GLU A 131 9.15 -1.90 15.79
N PHE A 132 8.76 -1.95 14.52
CA PHE A 132 9.40 -1.15 13.48
C PHE A 132 9.28 0.35 13.79
N TRP A 133 8.09 0.80 14.19
CA TRP A 133 7.85 2.18 14.63
C TRP A 133 8.75 2.58 15.81
N ALA A 134 8.82 1.77 16.86
CA ALA A 134 9.57 2.10 18.06
C ALA A 134 11.10 2.05 17.83
N SER A 135 11.58 0.97 17.23
CA SER A 135 13.00 0.64 17.19
C SER A 135 13.70 1.14 15.93
N ALA A 136 13.10 0.97 14.75
CA ALA A 136 13.69 1.43 13.50
C ALA A 136 13.43 2.92 13.25
N LEU A 137 12.23 3.41 13.56
CA LEU A 137 11.88 4.82 13.37
C LEU A 137 12.12 5.68 14.60
N GLY A 138 12.41 5.11 15.78
CA GLY A 138 12.61 5.89 17.02
C GLY A 138 11.33 6.55 17.56
N GLY A 139 10.17 5.95 17.29
CA GLY A 139 8.87 6.35 17.85
C GLY A 139 8.34 7.73 17.44
N PRO A 140 8.27 8.08 16.14
CA PRO A 140 7.74 9.37 15.71
C PRO A 140 6.27 9.57 16.14
N ASN A 141 5.94 10.78 16.60
CA ASN A 141 4.59 11.12 17.10
C ASN A 141 3.63 11.63 16.01
N SER A 142 4.08 11.69 14.75
CA SER A 142 3.25 12.16 13.62
C SER A 142 3.49 11.32 12.38
N ALA A 143 2.46 11.17 11.54
CA ALA A 143 2.56 10.44 10.28
C ALA A 143 3.56 11.12 9.32
N VAL A 144 3.63 12.45 9.35
CA VAL A 144 4.59 13.25 8.55
C VAL A 144 6.02 12.87 8.87
N GLU A 145 6.36 12.82 10.16
CA GLU A 145 7.69 12.45 10.60
C GLU A 145 7.98 10.98 10.31
N ALA A 146 7.01 10.09 10.53
CA ALA A 146 7.15 8.68 10.19
C ALA A 146 7.43 8.47 8.69
N ALA A 147 6.64 9.09 7.80
CA ALA A 147 6.84 8.99 6.36
C ALA A 147 8.23 9.47 5.93
N ARG A 148 8.68 10.62 6.46
CA ARG A 148 10.03 11.14 6.19
C ARG A 148 11.11 10.16 6.64
N ARG A 149 11.04 9.67 7.88
CA ARG A 149 12.02 8.72 8.42
C ARG A 149 12.05 7.40 7.64
N ILE A 150 10.90 6.91 7.20
CA ILE A 150 10.81 5.70 6.34
C ILE A 150 11.48 5.94 4.99
N ASN A 151 11.18 7.08 4.33
CA ASN A 151 11.76 7.40 3.03
C ASN A 151 13.27 7.75 3.13
N ASP A 152 13.73 8.28 4.26
CA ASP A 152 15.15 8.43 4.57
C ASP A 152 15.84 7.07 4.76
N LEU A 153 15.25 6.18 5.55
CA LEU A 153 15.75 4.81 5.74
C LEU A 153 15.87 4.08 4.40
N ALA A 154 14.88 4.18 3.53
CA ALA A 154 14.91 3.58 2.19
C ALA A 154 16.15 3.98 1.36
N ARG A 155 16.72 5.17 1.62
CA ARG A 155 17.92 5.68 0.94
C ARG A 155 19.22 5.24 1.60
N VAL A 156 19.26 5.14 2.93
CA VAL A 156 20.50 4.91 3.69
C VAL A 156 20.67 3.47 4.17
N ASP A 157 19.57 2.76 4.37
CA ASP A 157 19.48 1.39 4.86
C ASP A 157 18.18 0.75 4.34
N ALA A 158 18.20 0.43 3.04
CA ALA A 158 17.07 -0.19 2.36
C ALA A 158 16.66 -1.53 3.05
N ASP A 159 17.62 -2.32 3.52
CA ASP A 159 17.36 -3.65 4.09
C ASP A 159 16.43 -3.61 5.30
N THR A 160 16.48 -2.54 6.10
CA THR A 160 15.53 -2.33 7.20
C THR A 160 14.11 -2.16 6.69
N VAL A 161 13.90 -1.41 5.61
CA VAL A 161 12.57 -1.22 4.99
C VAL A 161 12.06 -2.49 4.30
N PHE A 162 12.97 -3.25 3.68
CA PHE A 162 12.66 -4.52 3.01
C PHE A 162 12.65 -5.73 3.95
N ARG A 163 12.81 -5.53 5.26
CA ARG A 163 12.82 -6.62 6.24
C ARG A 163 11.52 -7.41 6.18
N ALA A 164 11.63 -8.67 5.78
CA ALA A 164 10.49 -9.56 5.68
C ALA A 164 10.13 -10.18 7.03
N GLY A 165 8.90 -10.69 7.12
CA GLY A 165 8.38 -11.41 8.28
C GLY A 165 7.85 -12.79 7.92
N THR A 166 6.70 -13.13 8.50
CA THR A 166 6.00 -14.42 8.37
C THR A 166 5.81 -14.82 6.92
N MET A 167 5.47 -13.88 6.03
CA MET A 167 5.17 -14.20 4.62
C MET A 167 6.35 -14.86 3.87
N LEU A 168 7.58 -14.54 4.25
CA LEU A 168 8.77 -15.08 3.60
C LEU A 168 9.43 -16.19 4.41
N HIS A 169 9.42 -16.08 5.74
CA HIS A 169 10.19 -16.96 6.62
C HIS A 169 9.35 -18.01 7.33
N GLY A 170 8.02 -17.89 7.30
CA GLY A 170 7.09 -18.73 8.05
C GLY A 170 7.15 -18.49 9.57
N THR A 171 7.87 -17.44 10.00
CA THR A 171 8.02 -17.05 11.40
C THR A 171 7.74 -15.56 11.54
N THR A 172 6.93 -15.21 12.53
CA THR A 172 6.58 -13.83 12.85
C THR A 172 7.83 -13.01 13.18
N ALA A 173 7.96 -11.86 12.54
CA ALA A 173 8.94 -10.84 12.89
C ALA A 173 8.19 -9.60 13.40
N SER A 174 8.33 -9.30 14.69
CA SER A 174 7.65 -8.14 15.29
C SER A 174 8.05 -6.82 14.64
N ASP A 175 9.26 -6.76 14.05
CA ASP A 175 9.86 -5.60 13.40
C ASP A 175 9.84 -5.70 11.86
N ALA A 176 8.92 -6.49 11.29
CA ALA A 176 8.69 -6.56 9.84
C ALA A 176 8.52 -5.16 9.23
N GLY A 177 9.16 -4.95 8.09
CA GLY A 177 9.21 -3.67 7.40
C GLY A 177 7.90 -3.35 6.65
N PRO A 178 7.74 -2.09 6.20
CA PRO A 178 6.49 -1.59 5.64
C PRO A 178 6.08 -2.17 4.28
N LEU A 179 6.88 -3.08 3.73
CA LEU A 179 6.58 -3.79 2.48
C LEU A 179 6.12 -5.23 2.73
N TRP A 180 6.28 -5.77 3.94
CA TRP A 180 6.17 -7.21 4.18
C TRP A 180 5.36 -7.60 5.41
N ALA A 181 5.02 -6.63 6.26
CA ALA A 181 4.29 -6.90 7.48
C ALA A 181 2.95 -7.58 7.17
N ASP A 182 2.76 -8.80 7.69
CA ASP A 182 1.49 -9.52 7.58
C ASP A 182 0.46 -8.90 8.53
N THR A 183 -0.72 -8.58 8.01
CA THR A 183 -1.73 -7.85 8.79
C THR A 183 -2.18 -8.64 10.02
N LYS A 184 -2.38 -9.95 9.86
CA LYS A 184 -2.97 -10.83 10.89
C LYS A 184 -1.99 -11.20 11.99
N THR A 185 -0.72 -11.34 11.66
CA THR A 185 0.29 -11.94 12.55
C THR A 185 1.34 -10.93 13.04
N GLU A 186 1.50 -9.78 12.37
CA GLU A 186 2.57 -8.82 12.68
C GLU A 186 2.03 -7.41 12.90
N LEU A 187 1.29 -6.85 11.94
CA LEU A 187 0.80 -5.47 12.03
C LEU A 187 -0.20 -5.30 13.16
N LEU A 188 -1.35 -5.99 13.09
CA LEU A 188 -2.43 -5.83 14.06
C LEU A 188 -2.00 -6.28 15.48
N PRO A 189 -1.39 -7.46 15.68
CA PRO A 189 -0.93 -7.87 17.01
C PRO A 189 0.09 -6.91 17.62
N GLY A 190 0.95 -6.29 16.80
CA GLY A 190 1.93 -5.32 17.28
C GLY A 190 1.30 -4.09 17.93
N TRP A 191 0.09 -3.69 17.50
CA TRP A 191 -0.62 -2.51 18.00
C TRP A 191 -1.72 -2.83 19.04
N ALA A 192 -2.04 -4.10 19.29
CA ALA A 192 -3.17 -4.48 20.16
C ALA A 192 -3.09 -3.87 21.57
N ASP A 193 -1.89 -3.83 22.17
CA ASP A 193 -1.65 -3.31 23.53
C ASP A 193 -0.92 -1.96 23.53
N ARG A 194 -0.88 -1.24 22.40
CA ARG A 194 -0.16 0.04 22.24
C ARG A 194 -1.06 1.10 21.61
N GLN A 195 -1.00 2.31 22.14
CA GLN A 195 -1.71 3.44 21.53
C GLN A 195 -0.99 3.86 20.25
N MET A 196 -1.72 3.89 19.14
CA MET A 196 -1.24 4.38 17.86
C MET A 196 -1.02 5.91 17.90
N PRO A 197 0.12 6.42 17.41
CA PRO A 197 0.36 7.87 17.31
C PRO A 197 -0.39 8.53 16.13
N PHE A 198 -0.80 7.74 15.15
CA PHE A 198 -1.54 8.14 13.95
C PHE A 198 -2.19 6.91 13.32
N SER A 199 -3.20 7.11 12.48
CA SER A 199 -3.84 6.02 11.73
C SER A 199 -2.98 5.58 10.55
N GLN A 200 -3.24 4.38 10.02
CA GLN A 200 -2.48 3.83 8.89
C GLN A 200 -3.41 3.34 7.78
N ILE A 201 -2.99 3.49 6.53
CA ILE A 201 -3.65 2.93 5.34
C ILE A 201 -2.65 2.01 4.62
N HIS A 202 -3.05 0.80 4.26
CA HIS A 202 -2.20 -0.23 3.63
C HIS A 202 -2.96 -1.09 2.62
N GLY A 203 -2.27 -1.72 1.67
CA GLY A 203 -2.86 -2.52 0.59
C GLY A 203 -2.36 -3.95 0.42
N HIS A 204 -1.37 -4.39 1.20
CA HIS A 204 -0.67 -5.68 1.05
C HIS A 204 -1.52 -6.95 1.33
N ASP A 205 -2.18 -6.97 2.49
CA ASP A 205 -3.10 -8.01 2.91
C ASP A 205 -4.10 -7.43 3.92
N GLY A 206 -5.08 -8.24 4.32
CA GLY A 206 -6.11 -7.85 5.28
C GLY A 206 -6.57 -9.00 6.16
N ILE A 207 -7.30 -8.68 7.23
CA ILE A 207 -7.95 -9.66 8.09
C ILE A 207 -9.17 -10.31 7.43
N THR A 208 -9.84 -9.58 6.53
CA THR A 208 -11.00 -10.00 5.76
C THR A 208 -10.55 -10.66 4.47
N SER A 209 -11.14 -11.82 4.15
CA SER A 209 -10.94 -12.47 2.87
C SER A 209 -12.12 -12.15 1.94
N TRP A 210 -11.80 -11.72 0.71
CA TRP A 210 -12.79 -11.29 -0.27
C TRP A 210 -13.23 -12.39 -1.23
N ARG A 211 -12.59 -13.57 -1.17
CA ARG A 211 -12.76 -14.68 -2.13
C ARG A 211 -13.13 -16.00 -1.44
N GLY A 212 -13.95 -16.79 -2.16
CA GLY A 212 -14.27 -18.17 -1.80
C GLY A 212 -15.33 -18.33 -0.71
N ASN A 213 -15.46 -19.56 -0.19
CA ASN A 213 -16.27 -19.85 1.00
C ASN A 213 -15.62 -19.31 2.28
N ASP A 214 -14.35 -18.90 2.20
CA ASP A 214 -13.59 -18.19 3.21
C ASP A 214 -13.85 -16.68 3.17
N ALA A 215 -15.05 -16.22 2.79
CA ALA A 215 -15.48 -14.86 3.10
C ALA A 215 -15.68 -14.76 4.62
N THR A 216 -14.56 -14.78 5.35
CA THR A 216 -14.56 -14.88 6.80
C THR A 216 -14.92 -13.53 7.39
N VAL A 217 -15.87 -13.58 8.33
CA VAL A 217 -16.04 -12.59 9.39
C VAL A 217 -14.66 -12.36 10.06
N PRO A 218 -14.36 -11.15 10.55
CA PRO A 218 -13.13 -10.87 11.29
C PRO A 218 -12.83 -11.97 12.33
N PRO A 219 -11.55 -12.29 12.61
CA PRO A 219 -11.17 -13.25 13.62
C PRO A 219 -11.97 -13.08 14.92
N ALA A 220 -12.37 -14.20 15.54
CA ALA A 220 -13.17 -14.17 16.74
C ALA A 220 -12.50 -13.34 17.86
N GLY A 221 -13.23 -12.38 18.43
CA GLY A 221 -12.78 -11.50 19.51
C GLY A 221 -12.40 -10.08 19.10
N ILE A 222 -12.34 -9.76 17.80
CA ILE A 222 -12.10 -8.38 17.30
C ILE A 222 -13.26 -7.82 16.47
N GLU A 223 -14.37 -8.53 16.33
CA GLU A 223 -15.48 -8.15 15.44
C GLU A 223 -16.07 -6.77 15.80
N ALA A 224 -16.11 -6.45 17.10
CA ALA A 224 -16.58 -5.14 17.58
C ALA A 224 -15.64 -3.98 17.20
N LEU A 225 -14.41 -4.28 16.79
CA LEU A 225 -13.38 -3.31 16.40
C LEU A 225 -13.24 -3.19 14.89
N VAL A 226 -14.01 -3.94 14.09
CA VAL A 226 -13.80 -4.02 12.65
C VAL A 226 -15.04 -3.56 11.89
N THR A 227 -14.84 -2.65 10.94
CA THR A 227 -15.85 -2.31 9.93
C THR A 227 -15.37 -2.75 8.56
N VAL A 228 -16.26 -3.36 7.78
CA VAL A 228 -15.98 -3.86 6.43
C VAL A 228 -16.87 -3.16 5.42
N ASP A 229 -16.27 -2.60 4.38
CA ASP A 229 -16.96 -2.17 3.16
C ASP A 229 -16.71 -3.24 2.08
N ALA A 230 -17.65 -4.16 1.95
CA ALA A 230 -17.54 -5.27 1.02
C ALA A 230 -17.65 -4.84 -0.46
N ASP A 231 -18.24 -3.68 -0.76
CA ASP A 231 -18.37 -3.20 -2.15
C ASP A 231 -17.09 -2.49 -2.61
N ALA A 232 -16.41 -1.80 -1.68
CA ALA A 232 -15.13 -1.17 -1.93
C ALA A 232 -13.93 -2.11 -1.73
N LYS A 233 -14.12 -3.23 -1.01
CA LYS A 233 -13.07 -4.15 -0.51
C LYS A 233 -12.14 -3.46 0.48
N HIS A 234 -12.73 -2.70 1.39
CA HIS A 234 -11.98 -2.06 2.47
C HIS A 234 -12.35 -2.67 3.81
N GLU A 235 -11.37 -2.69 4.69
CA GLU A 235 -11.58 -2.99 6.10
C GLU A 235 -10.97 -1.88 6.95
N THR A 236 -11.52 -1.71 8.14
CA THR A 236 -10.98 -0.76 9.12
C THR A 236 -11.00 -1.41 10.48
N VAL A 237 -9.84 -1.49 11.12
CA VAL A 237 -9.68 -1.96 12.50
C VAL A 237 -9.44 -0.75 13.40
N TYR A 238 -10.33 -0.52 14.35
CA TYR A 238 -10.24 0.57 15.33
C TYR A 238 -9.43 0.13 16.54
N LEU A 239 -8.37 0.86 16.84
CA LEU A 239 -7.44 0.59 17.93
C LEU A 239 -7.33 1.82 18.84
N ALA A 240 -6.61 1.68 19.96
CA ALA A 240 -6.34 2.83 20.82
C ALA A 240 -5.54 3.88 20.03
N GLY A 241 -6.07 5.12 19.96
CA GLY A 241 -5.39 6.26 19.33
C GLY A 241 -5.57 6.42 17.82
N GLY A 242 -6.08 5.41 17.11
CA GLY A 242 -6.23 5.47 15.65
C GLY A 242 -6.87 4.23 15.04
N ARG A 243 -6.68 4.05 13.75
CA ARG A 243 -7.20 2.90 12.99
C ARG A 243 -6.24 2.42 11.92
N LEU A 244 -6.31 1.12 11.62
CA LEU A 244 -5.68 0.50 10.47
C LEU A 244 -6.74 0.35 9.37
N ILE A 245 -6.45 0.81 8.16
CA ILE A 245 -7.36 0.74 7.01
C ILE A 245 -6.70 -0.10 5.92
N GLY A 246 -7.24 -1.30 5.69
CA GLY A 246 -6.85 -2.16 4.59
C GLY A 246 -7.62 -1.78 3.32
N VAL A 247 -6.90 -1.52 2.23
CA VAL A 247 -7.44 -1.20 0.90
C VAL A 247 -7.06 -2.24 -0.15
N ASP A 248 -6.72 -3.46 0.29
CA ASP A 248 -6.38 -4.60 -0.58
C ASP A 248 -7.64 -5.27 -1.14
N PRO A 249 -7.87 -5.33 -2.46
CA PRO A 249 -8.95 -6.11 -3.03
C PRO A 249 -8.68 -7.63 -3.14
N ASP A 250 -7.53 -8.16 -2.69
CA ASP A 250 -7.07 -9.56 -2.89
C ASP A 250 -7.14 -9.96 -4.36
N HIS A 251 -6.51 -9.16 -5.22
CA HIS A 251 -6.32 -9.53 -6.61
C HIS A 251 -5.43 -10.77 -6.70
N ARG A 252 -5.85 -11.77 -7.49
CA ARG A 252 -5.10 -13.01 -7.76
C ARG A 252 -4.95 -13.17 -9.27
N ASP A 253 -4.95 -14.39 -9.79
CA ASP A 253 -4.92 -14.65 -11.23
C ASP A 253 -6.10 -14.00 -11.97
N THR A 254 -7.21 -13.80 -11.26
CA THR A 254 -8.36 -12.98 -11.69
C THR A 254 -8.53 -11.79 -10.75
N PRO A 255 -9.06 -10.65 -11.22
CA PRO A 255 -9.31 -9.50 -10.36
C PRO A 255 -10.54 -9.74 -9.49
N THR A 256 -10.53 -9.17 -8.28
CA THR A 256 -11.69 -9.18 -7.38
C THR A 256 -12.53 -7.97 -7.73
N ILE A 257 -13.81 -8.17 -8.01
CA ILE A 257 -14.72 -7.08 -8.39
C ILE A 257 -16.06 -7.22 -7.65
N PRO A 258 -16.73 -6.11 -7.32
CA PRO A 258 -16.24 -4.73 -7.41
C PRO A 258 -15.13 -4.46 -6.37
N TRP A 259 -14.36 -3.39 -6.58
CA TRP A 259 -13.45 -2.76 -5.61
C TRP A 259 -13.36 -1.27 -5.91
N ARG A 260 -12.87 -0.46 -4.96
CA ARG A 260 -12.71 0.99 -5.13
C ARG A 260 -11.46 1.50 -4.43
N ALA A 261 -10.96 2.65 -4.84
CA ALA A 261 -10.02 3.44 -4.06
C ALA A 261 -10.67 3.94 -2.77
N PHE A 262 -9.89 4.06 -1.70
CA PHE A 262 -10.33 4.74 -0.48
C PHE A 262 -10.24 6.25 -0.67
N GLU A 263 -11.39 6.92 -0.70
CA GLU A 263 -11.49 8.35 -0.97
C GLU A 263 -11.60 9.17 0.33
N LEU A 264 -10.79 10.22 0.46
CA LEU A 264 -10.83 11.16 1.57
C LEU A 264 -10.59 12.60 1.10
N ALA A 265 -11.08 13.56 1.88
CA ALA A 265 -10.81 14.98 1.66
C ALA A 265 -9.67 15.44 2.57
N GLY A 266 -8.60 15.98 1.98
CA GLY A 266 -7.41 16.33 2.74
C GLY A 266 -6.28 16.92 1.90
N ILE A 267 -5.08 16.81 2.45
CA ILE A 267 -3.80 17.19 1.82
C ILE A 267 -2.76 16.10 2.03
N VAL A 268 -1.79 16.01 1.11
CA VAL A 268 -0.58 15.20 1.29
C VAL A 268 0.48 16.08 1.94
N THR A 269 1.02 15.65 3.07
CA THR A 269 1.95 16.44 3.90
C THR A 269 3.39 15.91 3.88
N ALA A 270 3.60 14.67 3.45
CA ALA A 270 4.92 14.11 3.14
C ALA A 270 4.84 13.00 2.08
N ARG A 271 5.89 12.91 1.26
CA ARG A 271 6.25 11.80 0.36
C ARG A 271 7.77 11.83 0.20
#